data_AF-A0AAP3M915-F1
#
_entry.id   AF-A0AAP3M915-F1
#
_cell.length_a   1.000
_cell.length_b   1.000
_cell.length_c   1.000
_cell.angle_alpha   90.00
_cell.angle_beta   90.00
_cell.angle_gamma   90.00
#
_symmetry.space_group_name_H-M   'P 1'
#
loop_
_entity.id
_entity.type
_entity.pdbx_description
1 polymer ?
#
loop_
_entity_poly.entity_id
_entity_poly.type
_entity_poly.pdbx_seq_one_letter_code
_entity_poly.pdbx_strand_id
1 'polypeptide(L)'
;MDRDQIARKLFEDMPDALVVADRKGIIRVWNGGAERIFGFSEGEALGQSLDIITPERLRERLCIGYEATMRTGQTKYGAGDLLSVPAIRRDGAQISIQFSIVPVERKPVILQQTN
;
A
#
# COMPACT_ATOMS: atom_id res chain seq x y z
N MET A 1 17.83 -8.36 19.44
CA MET A 1 17.10 -7.33 18.68
C MET A 1 15.82 -7.01 19.43
N ASP A 2 15.52 -5.74 19.60
CA ASP A 2 14.20 -5.31 20.10
C ASP A 2 13.13 -5.43 18.98
N ARG A 3 11.86 -5.20 19.33
CA ARG A 3 10.74 -5.33 18.40
C ARG A 3 10.85 -4.37 17.21
N ASP A 4 11.39 -3.17 17.42
CA ASP A 4 11.46 -2.14 16.38
C ASP A 4 12.58 -2.47 15.38
N GLN A 5 13.70 -3.02 15.86
CA GLN A 5 14.77 -3.57 15.03
C GLN A 5 14.27 -4.76 14.19
N ILE A 6 13.46 -5.65 14.79
CA ILE A 6 12.85 -6.76 14.05
C ILE A 6 11.92 -6.22 12.95
N ALA A 7 11.05 -5.28 13.28
CA ALA A 7 10.11 -4.70 12.31
C ALA A 7 10.81 -4.01 11.14
N ARG A 8 11.87 -3.22 11.41
CA ARG A 8 12.67 -2.59 10.34
C ARG A 8 13.33 -3.62 9.44
N LYS A 9 13.96 -4.64 10.03
CA LYS A 9 14.63 -5.68 9.26
C LYS A 9 13.65 -6.47 8.39
N LEU A 10 12.47 -6.79 8.94
CA LEU A 10 11.39 -7.41 8.16
C LEU A 10 10.94 -6.50 7.02
N PHE A 11 10.79 -5.19 7.25
CA PHE A 11 10.37 -4.24 6.22
C PHE A 11 11.39 -4.12 5.07
N GLU A 12 12.67 -3.99 5.40
CA GLU A 12 13.77 -3.84 4.44
C GLU A 12 14.01 -5.13 3.63
N ASP A 13 14.03 -6.28 4.31
CA ASP A 13 14.37 -7.57 3.70
C ASP A 13 13.13 -8.31 3.14
N MET A 14 11.92 -7.73 3.23
CA MET A 14 10.70 -8.41 2.78
C MET A 14 10.77 -8.70 1.27
N PRO A 15 10.55 -9.96 0.83
CA PRO A 15 10.48 -10.27 -0.59
C PRO A 15 9.25 -9.63 -1.24
N ASP A 16 8.12 -9.63 -0.53
CA ASP A 16 6.84 -9.10 -0.99
C ASP A 16 6.80 -7.56 -0.99
N ALA A 17 5.93 -7.01 -1.85
CA ALA A 17 5.66 -5.59 -1.90
C ALA A 17 4.83 -5.14 -0.69
N LEU A 18 5.34 -4.13 0.04
CA LEU A 18 4.56 -3.34 0.99
C LEU A 18 4.36 -1.94 0.44
N VAL A 19 3.09 -1.55 0.32
CA VAL A 19 2.69 -0.21 -0.09
C VAL A 19 1.72 0.34 0.94
N VAL A 20 1.99 1.54 1.45
CA VAL A 20 1.03 2.27 2.29
C VAL A 20 0.66 3.55 1.57
N ALA A 21 -0.63 3.81 1.44
CA ALA A 21 -1.16 5.05 0.90
C ALA A 21 -1.99 5.79 1.95
N ASP A 22 -2.05 7.11 1.84
CA ASP A 22 -2.90 7.94 2.71
C ASP A 22 -4.36 7.94 2.25
N ARG A 23 -5.23 8.70 2.93
CA ARG A 23 -6.67 8.74 2.60
C ARG A 23 -6.99 9.21 1.17
N LYS A 24 -6.05 9.84 0.47
CA LYS A 24 -6.20 10.30 -0.93
C LYS A 24 -5.58 9.32 -1.92
N GLY A 25 -5.10 8.15 -1.48
CA GLY A 25 -4.41 7.19 -2.33
C GLY A 25 -2.98 7.59 -2.66
N ILE A 26 -2.40 8.56 -1.95
CA ILE A 26 -1.02 8.99 -2.16
C ILE A 26 -0.06 8.07 -1.41
N ILE A 27 0.91 7.52 -2.11
CA ILE A 27 1.90 6.57 -1.59
C ILE A 27 2.78 7.27 -0.55
N ARG A 28 2.86 6.66 0.64
CA ARG A 28 3.64 7.09 1.80
C ARG A 28 4.72 6.11 2.22
N VAL A 29 4.59 4.85 1.83
CA VAL A 29 5.59 3.80 2.09
C VAL A 29 5.72 2.94 0.85
N TRP A 30 6.96 2.63 0.48
CA TRP A 30 7.32 1.82 -0.66
C TRP A 30 8.59 1.04 -0.35
N ASN A 31 8.50 -0.28 -0.14
CA ASN A 31 9.66 -1.09 0.24
C ASN A 31 10.43 -1.64 -0.98
N GLY A 32 11.58 -2.27 -0.73
CA GLY A 32 12.38 -2.90 -1.78
C GLY A 32 11.64 -4.01 -2.55
N GLY A 33 10.66 -4.68 -1.93
CA GLY A 33 9.77 -5.62 -2.64
C GLY A 33 8.91 -4.94 -3.70
N ALA A 34 8.34 -3.78 -3.37
CA ALA A 34 7.57 -2.98 -4.30
C ALA A 34 8.44 -2.45 -5.46
N GLU A 35 9.69 -2.05 -5.18
CA GLU A 35 10.64 -1.67 -6.23
C GLU A 35 10.91 -2.80 -7.22
N ARG A 36 11.16 -4.02 -6.73
CA ARG A 36 11.42 -5.19 -7.59
C ARG A 36 10.19 -5.59 -8.42
N ILE A 37 9.02 -5.56 -7.80
CA ILE A 37 7.76 -6.01 -8.42
C ILE A 37 7.23 -4.99 -9.44
N PHE A 38 7.34 -3.69 -9.17
CA PHE A 38 6.75 -2.65 -10.03
C PHE A 38 7.78 -1.85 -10.83
N GLY A 39 9.06 -1.89 -10.46
CA GLY A 39 10.15 -1.23 -11.20
C GLY A 39 10.31 0.27 -10.93
N PHE A 40 9.53 0.84 -10.00
CA PHE A 40 9.71 2.21 -9.52
C PHE A 40 10.58 2.20 -8.26
N SER A 41 11.57 3.08 -8.19
CA SER A 41 12.29 3.33 -6.93
C SER A 41 11.38 4.02 -5.91
N GLU A 42 11.71 3.94 -4.63
CA GLU A 42 11.01 4.64 -3.55
C GLU A 42 10.92 6.16 -3.84
N GLY A 43 12.02 6.76 -4.28
CA GLY A 43 12.04 8.20 -4.63
C GLY A 43 11.12 8.58 -5.78
N GLU A 44 10.81 7.65 -6.69
CA GLU A 44 9.86 7.86 -7.79
C GLU A 44 8.42 7.59 -7.34
N ALA A 45 8.21 6.65 -6.42
CA ALA A 45 6.88 6.22 -5.97
C ALA A 45 6.31 7.11 -4.86
N LEU A 46 7.13 7.60 -3.92
CA LEU A 46 6.66 8.42 -2.81
C LEU A 46 6.00 9.71 -3.31
N GLY A 47 4.82 10.03 -2.76
CA GLY A 47 4.04 11.19 -3.16
C GLY A 47 3.23 11.01 -4.46
N GLN A 48 3.40 9.91 -5.18
CA GLN A 48 2.54 9.56 -6.33
C GLN A 48 1.23 8.93 -5.87
N SER A 49 0.24 8.94 -6.76
CA SER A 49 -0.99 8.14 -6.61
C SER A 49 -0.71 6.65 -6.83
N LEU A 50 -1.51 5.77 -6.22
CA LEU A 50 -1.57 4.34 -6.56
C LEU A 50 -1.83 4.07 -8.06
N ASP A 51 -2.26 5.08 -8.81
CA ASP A 51 -2.43 5.03 -10.27
C ASP A 51 -1.16 4.68 -11.05
N ILE A 52 0.03 4.90 -10.48
CA ILE A 52 1.32 4.56 -11.14
C ILE A 52 1.49 3.06 -11.39
N ILE A 53 0.81 2.22 -10.60
CA ILE A 53 0.79 0.76 -10.73
C ILE A 53 -0.57 0.23 -11.18
N THR A 54 -1.52 1.10 -11.48
CA THR A 54 -2.90 0.71 -11.83
C THR A 54 -3.15 0.95 -13.32
N PRO A 55 -3.58 -0.08 -14.09
CA PRO A 55 -3.99 0.10 -15.48
C PRO A 55 -5.07 1.18 -15.60
N GLU A 56 -4.97 2.06 -16.60
CA GLU A 56 -5.87 3.22 -16.80
C GLU A 56 -7.35 2.87 -16.61
N ARG A 57 -7.81 1.81 -17.30
CA ARG A 57 -9.19 1.32 -17.27
C ARG A 57 -9.71 0.89 -15.89
N LEU A 58 -8.82 0.74 -14.90
CA LEU A 58 -9.16 0.33 -13.54
C LEU A 58 -9.05 1.47 -12.53
N ARG A 59 -8.49 2.63 -12.89
CA ARG A 59 -8.24 3.73 -11.96
C ARG A 59 -9.52 4.30 -11.34
N GLU A 60 -10.57 4.49 -12.16
CA GLU A 60 -11.88 4.93 -11.66
C GLU A 60 -12.46 3.95 -10.64
N ARG A 61 -12.40 2.65 -10.96
CA ARG A 61 -12.87 1.59 -10.05
C ARG A 61 -12.06 1.53 -8.76
N LEU A 62 -10.74 1.71 -8.85
CA LEU A 62 -9.85 1.79 -7.69
C LEU A 62 -10.25 2.98 -6.82
N CYS A 63 -10.39 4.17 -7.40
CA CYS A 63 -10.77 5.40 -6.69
C CYS A 63 -12.07 5.22 -5.89
N ILE A 64 -13.14 4.77 -6.55
CA ILE A 64 -14.44 4.52 -5.89
C ILE A 64 -14.32 3.51 -4.74
N GLY A 65 -13.61 2.40 -4.98
CA GLY A 65 -13.39 1.37 -3.96
C GLY A 65 -12.53 1.86 -2.79
N TYR A 66 -11.54 2.69 -3.08
CA TYR A 66 -10.64 3.29 -2.09
C TYR A 66 -11.38 4.27 -1.18
N GLU A 67 -12.15 5.19 -1.77
CA GLU A 67 -12.98 6.16 -1.03
C GLU A 67 -13.99 5.46 -0.13
N ALA A 68 -14.67 4.43 -0.65
CA ALA A 68 -15.59 3.62 0.14
C ALA A 68 -14.87 2.97 1.33
N THR A 69 -13.72 2.35 1.10
CA THR A 69 -12.91 1.71 2.15
C THR A 69 -12.45 2.71 3.22
N MET A 70 -11.99 3.90 2.81
CA MET A 70 -11.56 4.95 3.75
C MET A 70 -12.70 5.53 4.57
N ARG A 71 -13.93 5.50 4.06
CA ARG A 71 -15.14 5.96 4.75
C ARG A 71 -15.69 4.93 5.72
N THR A 72 -15.69 3.64 5.35
CA THR A 72 -16.35 2.58 6.13
C THR A 72 -15.39 1.79 7.01
N GLY A 73 -14.08 1.86 6.74
CA GLY A 73 -13.09 0.95 7.33
C GLY A 73 -13.23 -0.49 6.84
N GLN A 74 -14.13 -0.76 5.90
CA GLN A 74 -14.38 -2.09 5.34
C GLN A 74 -13.85 -2.13 3.92
N THR A 75 -12.91 -3.05 3.68
CA THR A 75 -12.49 -3.40 2.33
C THR A 75 -13.62 -4.17 1.64
N LYS A 76 -13.81 -3.96 0.34
CA LYS A 76 -14.76 -4.76 -0.48
C LYS A 76 -14.46 -6.27 -0.44
N TYR A 77 -13.23 -6.59 -0.04
CA TYR A 77 -12.66 -7.92 -0.02
C TYR A 77 -12.54 -8.32 1.45
N GLY A 78 -13.05 -9.49 1.82
CA GLY A 78 -13.05 -9.94 3.21
C GLY A 78 -11.63 -10.02 3.77
N ALA A 79 -11.50 -10.03 5.10
CA ALA A 79 -10.21 -10.25 5.74
C ALA A 79 -9.67 -11.64 5.33
N GLY A 80 -8.73 -11.67 4.38
CA GLY A 80 -8.12 -12.89 3.85
C GLY A 80 -8.44 -13.24 2.39
N ASP A 81 -9.31 -12.49 1.71
CA ASP A 81 -9.59 -12.73 0.29
C ASP A 81 -8.42 -12.24 -0.58
N LEU A 82 -7.77 -13.17 -1.29
CA LEU A 82 -6.66 -12.89 -2.18
C LEU A 82 -7.20 -12.54 -3.58
N LEU A 83 -7.03 -11.30 -4.04
CA LEU A 83 -7.44 -10.91 -5.39
C LEU A 83 -6.27 -10.89 -6.36
N SER A 84 -6.39 -11.69 -7.40
CA SER A 84 -5.61 -11.52 -8.61
C SER A 84 -6.15 -10.33 -9.41
N VAL A 85 -5.40 -9.24 -9.49
CA VAL A 85 -5.71 -8.09 -10.35
C VAL A 85 -4.53 -7.75 -11.24
N PRO A 86 -4.76 -7.16 -12.43
CA PRO A 86 -3.68 -6.64 -13.24
C PRO A 86 -3.14 -5.34 -12.63
N ALA A 87 -1.82 -5.23 -12.61
CA ALA A 87 -1.06 -4.03 -12.31
C ALA A 87 -0.11 -3.71 -13.48
N ILE A 88 0.44 -2.50 -13.49
CA ILE A 88 1.45 -2.07 -14.46
C ILE A 88 2.78 -1.81 -13.77
N ARG A 89 3.87 -2.16 -14.45
CA ARG A 89 5.23 -1.81 -14.08
C ARG A 89 5.63 -0.48 -14.71
N ARG A 90 6.76 0.09 -14.25
CA ARG A 90 7.36 1.32 -14.79
C ARG A 90 7.60 1.28 -16.31
N ASP A 91 7.99 0.14 -16.83
CA ASP A 91 8.23 -0.08 -18.27
C ASP A 91 6.94 -0.25 -19.09
N GLY A 92 5.77 -0.19 -18.43
CA GLY A 92 4.46 -0.41 -19.04
C GLY A 92 4.04 -1.88 -19.11
N ALA A 93 4.87 -2.82 -18.69
CA ALA A 93 4.51 -4.24 -18.68
C ALA A 93 3.37 -4.51 -17.69
N GLN A 94 2.37 -5.26 -18.13
CA GLN A 94 1.28 -5.70 -17.26
C GLN A 94 1.70 -6.95 -16.48
N ILE A 95 1.49 -6.92 -15.17
CA ILE A 95 1.70 -8.06 -14.27
C ILE A 95 0.40 -8.41 -13.54
N SER A 96 0.26 -9.66 -13.11
CA SER A 96 -0.81 -10.03 -12.18
C SER A 96 -0.26 -9.99 -10.77
N ILE A 97 -0.95 -9.30 -9.87
CA ILE A 97 -0.61 -9.24 -8.45
C ILE A 97 -1.72 -9.84 -7.61
N GLN A 98 -1.35 -10.36 -6.45
CA GLN A 98 -2.25 -10.74 -5.38
C GLN A 98 -1.90 -9.94 -4.13
N PHE A 99 -2.89 -9.32 -3.49
CA PHE A 99 -2.65 -8.51 -2.30
C PHE A 99 -3.82 -8.61 -1.33
N SER A 100 -3.54 -8.22 -0.09
CA SER A 100 -4.54 -7.92 0.93
C SER A 100 -4.43 -6.45 1.34
N ILE A 101 -5.53 -5.86 1.81
CA ILE A 101 -5.56 -4.48 2.31
C ILE A 101 -5.94 -4.53 3.78
N VAL A 102 -5.17 -3.80 4.60
CA VAL A 102 -5.49 -3.55 6.00
C VAL A 102 -5.62 -2.04 6.21
N PRO A 103 -6.81 -1.53 6.57
CA PRO A 103 -6.95 -0.14 7.00
C PRO A 103 -6.12 0.10 8.26
N VAL A 104 -5.22 1.08 8.21
CA VAL A 104 -4.39 1.45 9.36
C VAL A 104 -5.03 2.64 10.08
N GLU A 105 -5.51 2.42 11.30
CA GLU A 105 -5.96 3.50 12.16
C GLU A 105 -4.76 4.27 12.74
N ARG A 106 -4.73 5.59 12.57
CA ARG A 106 -3.99 6.44 13.51
C ARG A 106 -4.78 6.49 14.81
N LYS A 107 -4.41 5.68 15.81
CA LYS A 107 -4.82 5.98 17.18
C LYS A 107 -4.21 7.33 17.58
N PRO A 108 -4.98 8.31 18.07
CA PRO A 108 -4.39 9.52 18.62
C PRO A 108 -3.46 9.12 19.76
N VAL A 109 -2.21 9.55 19.68
CA VAL A 109 -1.29 9.47 20.81
C VAL A 109 -1.81 10.48 21.83
N ILE A 110 -2.59 10.01 22.80
CA ILE A 110 -2.97 10.81 23.96
C ILE A 110 -1.69 10.92 24.79
N LEU A 111 -1.01 12.06 24.68
CA LEU A 111 0.06 12.43 25.60
C LEU A 111 -0.60 12.65 26.97
N GLN A 112 -0.69 11.60 27.78
CA GLN A 112 -0.98 11.81 29.20
C GLN A 112 0.25 12.44 29.82
N GLN A 113 0.20 13.77 30.00
CA GLN A 113 1.11 14.45 30.91
C GLN A 113 0.79 13.94 32.31
N THR A 114 1.65 13.05 32.83
CA THR A 114 1.64 12.70 34.24
C THR A 114 2.33 13.86 34.97
N ASN A 115 1.57 14.55 35.84
CA ASN A 115 2.13 15.45 36.85
C ASN A 115 2.82 14.65 37.96
#